data_AF-A0A644VUQ5-F1
#
_entry.id   AF-A0A644VUQ5-F1
#
_cell.length_a   1.000
_cell.length_b   1.000
_cell.length_c   1.000
_cell.angle_alpha   90.00
_cell.angle_beta   90.00
_cell.angle_gamma   90.00
#
_symmetry.space_group_name_H-M   'P 1'
#
loop_
_entity.id
_entity.type
_entity.pdbx_description
1 polymer ?
#
loop_
_entity_poly.entity_id
_entity_poly.type
_entity_poly.pdbx_seq_one_letter_code
_entity_poly.pdbx_strand_id
1 'polypeptide(L)'
;MKVNKLFLSAAVILGLGFTGCSNDDDVPSGEKGNTNVSVTLKMSAGSQTKALPNDYNYIGEWAGKDDIKTVTVYLVDGSSVTSKSLEVGASGSGKDYEKIVSGSDITLVPKTVNAAIKTTAGSKKVYVLVNGTTQVVDALAKTPVAEFEDAYTQVALAMANSGTSTTVSTSADKLAVKNGTTDEKIVMTNVEPKTILVEANVTDTETLAATAPKNRVSLNVERAVARVMVSTEATTYIVPSAGGSPLGTISDINWVLAQGENSLYIQRKADYATPNFGFIPTEATYAAQAGSKYDYSGLFENYVAADQFGGTPVATMADYATDPFGKVTAELNAQLSGKFILPTTHEYGAGAASKYKKGNTAYVLIRAKFTPAAAAFADGLPYTPGADFFVGANGKFYTTAANAVDPAKGGVTGQSVAKYVKGKVLYYAWVNPDAVPAWYNSPIIRNNVYHIHITGFKNLGTNWNPLYPEDPNSPSPKNPDPKPSVPGVTEPENPIVPTDPLTTSETWMSVDVKVLPWKLHSYSVSPGI
;
A
#
# COMPACT_ATOMS: atom_id res chain seq x y z
N MET A 1 -61.25 30.05 1.14
CA MET A 1 -60.53 30.88 0.15
C MET A 1 -59.16 30.23 -0.11
N LYS A 2 -58.51 30.44 -1.26
CA LYS A 2 -57.26 29.74 -1.62
C LYS A 2 -56.09 30.24 -0.76
N VAL A 3 -55.29 29.32 -0.22
CA VAL A 3 -53.88 29.56 0.14
C VAL A 3 -53.07 28.56 -0.67
N ASN A 4 -52.11 29.04 -1.46
CA ASN A 4 -51.46 28.26 -2.51
C ASN A 4 -49.95 28.49 -2.46
N LYS A 5 -49.20 27.40 -2.24
CA LYS A 5 -47.78 27.19 -2.57
C LYS A 5 -46.80 28.36 -2.36
N LEU A 6 -45.83 28.17 -1.47
CA LEU A 6 -44.49 27.81 -1.95
C LEU A 6 -43.73 26.98 -0.90
N PHE A 7 -43.13 25.87 -1.33
CA PHE A 7 -42.00 25.24 -0.62
C PHE A 7 -40.72 25.74 -1.29
N LEU A 8 -39.74 26.18 -0.51
CA LEU A 8 -38.38 26.39 -0.99
C LEU A 8 -37.40 25.92 0.11
N SER A 9 -36.50 25.01 -0.25
CA SER A 9 -35.58 24.38 0.71
C SER A 9 -34.42 25.31 1.04
N ALA A 10 -34.25 25.64 2.31
CA ALA A 10 -33.10 26.43 2.77
C ALA A 10 -31.85 25.53 2.88
N ALA A 11 -30.92 25.66 1.92
CA ALA A 11 -29.61 25.04 2.01
C ALA A 11 -28.72 25.87 2.96
N VAL A 12 -28.39 25.32 4.13
CA VAL A 12 -27.51 25.97 5.10
C VAL A 12 -26.05 25.76 4.69
N ILE A 13 -25.48 26.74 3.99
CA ILE A 13 -24.04 26.79 3.71
C ILE A 13 -23.33 27.29 4.97
N LEU A 14 -22.78 26.36 5.75
CA LEU A 14 -21.96 26.67 6.93
C LEU A 14 -20.54 27.06 6.50
N GLY A 15 -20.38 28.32 6.09
CA GLY A 15 -19.07 28.97 6.05
C GLY A 15 -18.61 29.32 7.47
N LEU A 16 -17.54 28.68 7.94
CA LEU A 16 -16.80 29.10 9.14
C LEU A 16 -15.31 29.17 8.75
N GLY A 17 -14.78 30.39 8.72
CA GLY A 17 -13.42 30.65 8.25
C GLY A 17 -12.36 30.32 9.29
N PHE A 18 -11.21 29.81 8.84
CA PHE A 18 -9.99 29.79 9.63
C PHE A 18 -9.23 31.11 9.42
N THR A 19 -8.98 31.85 10.50
CA THR A 19 -8.26 33.13 10.46
C THR A 19 -6.75 32.90 10.37
N GLY A 20 -6.24 32.77 9.14
CA GLY A 20 -4.83 32.94 8.81
C GLY A 20 -4.67 34.15 7.90
N CYS A 21 -3.73 35.05 8.20
CA CYS A 21 -3.46 36.21 7.35
C CYS A 21 -2.90 35.73 5.99
N SER A 22 -3.34 36.24 4.84
CA SER A 22 -4.14 37.45 4.58
C SER A 22 -5.41 37.18 3.77
N ASN A 23 -6.53 37.78 4.19
CA ASN A 23 -7.66 38.03 3.28
C ASN A 23 -7.34 39.23 2.39
N ASP A 24 -7.38 39.02 1.08
CA ASP A 24 -7.90 40.00 0.12
C ASP A 24 -8.70 39.17 -0.91
N ASP A 25 -10.00 39.46 -1.04
CA ASP A 25 -10.77 39.07 -2.22
C ASP A 25 -10.29 39.92 -3.40
N ASP A 26 -10.20 39.32 -4.59
CA ASP A 26 -9.24 39.70 -5.65
C ASP A 26 -7.78 39.65 -5.16
N VAL A 27 -7.21 38.44 -5.15
CA VAL A 27 -5.75 38.25 -5.06
C VAL A 27 -5.09 39.12 -6.13
N PRO A 28 -4.28 40.15 -5.78
CA PRO A 28 -3.67 41.00 -6.77
C PRO A 28 -2.79 40.16 -7.68
N SER A 29 -2.86 40.38 -9.00
CA SER A 29 -1.98 39.74 -9.98
C SER A 29 -0.56 40.32 -9.88
N GLY A 30 0.07 40.11 -8.73
CA GLY A 30 1.44 40.43 -8.37
C GLY A 30 2.43 39.44 -8.95
N GLU A 31 2.17 38.93 -10.16
CA GLU A 31 3.11 38.22 -11.03
C GLU A 31 4.25 39.20 -11.43
N LYS A 32 5.08 39.60 -10.46
CA LYS A 32 6.21 40.52 -10.64
C LYS A 32 7.23 39.86 -11.54
N GLY A 33 7.36 40.37 -12.76
CA GLY A 33 8.28 39.83 -13.73
C GLY A 33 8.02 40.33 -15.14
N ASN A 34 9.09 40.45 -15.91
CA ASN A 34 9.07 40.73 -17.34
C ASN A 34 9.34 39.47 -18.17
N THR A 35 9.20 38.27 -17.59
CA THR A 35 9.57 37.01 -18.25
C THR A 35 8.72 35.84 -17.76
N ASN A 36 8.68 34.77 -18.55
CA ASN A 36 7.84 33.60 -18.32
C ASN A 36 8.70 32.33 -18.12
N VAL A 37 8.17 31.39 -17.34
CA VAL A 37 8.67 30.02 -17.16
C VAL A 37 7.55 29.04 -17.48
N SER A 38 7.87 27.92 -18.11
CA SER A 38 6.95 26.78 -18.25
C SER A 38 7.59 25.50 -17.75
N VAL A 39 6.76 24.51 -17.42
CA VAL A 39 7.22 23.21 -16.93
C VAL A 39 6.69 22.13 -17.86
N THR A 40 7.51 21.15 -18.22
CA THR A 40 7.06 19.86 -18.78
C THR A 40 7.29 18.78 -17.73
N LEU A 41 6.30 17.92 -17.52
CA LEU A 41 6.43 16.80 -16.60
C LEU A 41 6.49 15.48 -17.35
N LYS A 42 7.44 14.64 -16.99
CA LYS A 42 7.50 13.25 -17.43
C LYS A 42 7.16 12.37 -16.24
N MET A 43 6.07 11.61 -16.33
CA MET A 43 5.91 10.46 -15.45
C MET A 43 6.89 9.40 -15.96
N SER A 44 7.88 9.03 -15.17
CA SER A 44 8.89 8.11 -15.68
C SER A 44 8.37 6.67 -15.69
N ALA A 45 8.31 6.06 -16.87
CA ALA A 45 8.45 4.62 -17.03
C ALA A 45 9.87 4.21 -16.62
N GLY A 46 10.10 4.10 -15.30
CA GLY A 46 11.37 3.66 -14.70
C GLY A 46 12.63 4.45 -15.10
N SER A 47 12.72 5.74 -14.78
CA SER A 47 13.98 6.49 -14.96
C SER A 47 15.09 5.90 -14.08
N GLN A 48 16.09 5.29 -14.72
CA GLN A 48 17.16 4.55 -14.04
C GLN A 48 18.13 5.47 -13.30
N THR A 49 17.81 5.86 -12.07
CA THR A 49 18.72 6.57 -11.16
C THR A 49 18.77 5.87 -9.81
N LYS A 50 19.64 4.83 -9.78
CA LYS A 50 19.75 3.79 -8.74
C LYS A 50 18.51 2.86 -8.67
N ALA A 51 18.74 1.59 -8.95
CA ALA A 51 17.94 0.55 -8.32
C ALA A 51 18.30 0.48 -6.82
N LEU A 52 17.50 -0.25 -6.03
CA LEU A 52 18.03 -0.86 -4.82
C LEU A 52 19.22 -1.78 -5.18
N PRO A 53 20.09 -2.15 -4.21
CA PRO A 53 21.05 -3.23 -4.40
C PRO A 53 20.30 -4.51 -4.83
N ASN A 54 20.41 -4.81 -6.13
CA ASN A 54 19.55 -5.71 -6.91
C ASN A 54 18.09 -5.21 -7.04
N ASP A 55 17.68 -4.89 -8.28
CA ASP A 55 16.26 -4.82 -8.67
C ASP A 55 15.79 -6.26 -8.81
N TYR A 56 15.38 -6.86 -7.69
CA TYR A 56 14.90 -8.22 -7.67
C TYR A 56 13.75 -8.37 -8.66
N ASN A 57 13.55 -9.60 -9.12
CA ASN A 57 12.19 -10.02 -9.38
C ASN A 57 11.53 -9.34 -10.64
N TYR A 58 12.24 -9.32 -11.79
CA TYR A 58 11.78 -8.76 -13.09
C TYR A 58 10.68 -9.57 -13.80
N ILE A 59 9.68 -8.90 -14.42
CA ILE A 59 8.86 -9.39 -15.56
C ILE A 59 8.49 -8.35 -16.66
N GLY A 60 8.19 -7.06 -16.38
CA GLY A 60 7.80 -6.09 -17.44
C GLY A 60 7.41 -4.69 -16.96
N GLU A 61 6.61 -3.92 -17.73
CA GLU A 61 6.13 -2.57 -17.37
C GLU A 61 4.62 -2.35 -17.57
N TRP A 62 3.96 -1.57 -16.71
CA TRP A 62 2.58 -1.09 -16.94
C TRP A 62 2.54 0.45 -16.90
N ALA A 63 1.86 1.09 -17.85
CA ALA A 63 1.89 2.55 -18.03
C ALA A 63 0.96 3.29 -17.05
N GLY A 64 -0.31 2.87 -17.05
CA GLY A 64 -1.34 3.30 -16.11
C GLY A 64 -2.55 3.97 -16.73
N LYS A 65 -3.69 3.74 -16.07
CA LYS A 65 -4.96 4.42 -16.36
C LYS A 65 -5.12 5.58 -15.37
N ASP A 66 -4.11 6.46 -15.31
CA ASP A 66 -4.11 7.58 -14.36
C ASP A 66 -5.06 8.70 -14.81
N ASP A 67 -6.00 9.04 -13.95
CA ASP A 67 -6.74 10.29 -14.06
C ASP A 67 -5.87 11.44 -13.56
N ILE A 68 -5.40 12.27 -14.48
CA ILE A 68 -4.54 13.42 -14.18
C ILE A 68 -5.38 14.67 -14.45
N LYS A 69 -5.74 15.36 -13.38
CA LYS A 69 -6.63 16.54 -13.41
C LYS A 69 -5.90 17.86 -13.13
N THR A 70 -4.89 17.86 -12.26
CA THR A 70 -4.19 19.09 -11.85
C THR A 70 -2.68 18.93 -11.76
N VAL A 71 -1.96 20.01 -12.06
CA VAL A 71 -0.53 20.20 -11.78
C VAL A 71 -0.37 21.53 -11.05
N THR A 72 0.08 21.50 -9.80
CA THR A 72 0.57 22.68 -9.10
C THR A 72 2.08 22.80 -9.35
N VAL A 73 2.53 23.92 -9.89
CA VAL A 73 3.95 24.28 -9.99
C VAL A 73 4.30 25.23 -8.86
N TYR A 74 5.44 25.00 -8.20
CA TYR A 74 6.03 25.91 -7.22
C TYR A 74 7.36 26.42 -7.76
N LEU A 75 7.51 27.74 -7.85
CA LEU A 75 8.74 28.44 -8.20
C LEU A 75 9.33 29.09 -6.93
N VAL A 76 10.51 28.64 -6.53
CA VAL A 76 11.25 29.17 -5.38
C VAL A 76 12.38 30.06 -5.88
N ASP A 77 12.49 31.28 -5.36
CA ASP A 77 13.54 32.24 -5.76
C ASP A 77 14.52 32.63 -4.64
N GLY A 78 14.56 31.80 -3.59
CA GLY A 78 15.42 32.00 -2.41
C GLY A 78 14.86 33.01 -1.41
N SER A 79 13.89 33.85 -1.79
CA SER A 79 13.18 34.76 -0.89
C SER A 79 11.68 34.42 -0.77
N SER A 80 11.08 33.88 -1.82
CA SER A 80 9.65 33.57 -1.88
C SER A 80 9.37 32.21 -2.54
N VAL A 81 8.14 31.72 -2.35
CA VAL A 81 7.57 30.56 -3.05
C VAL A 81 6.30 31.01 -3.77
N THR A 82 6.32 31.01 -5.10
CA THR A 82 5.13 31.29 -5.91
C THR A 82 4.54 29.98 -6.42
N SER A 83 3.29 29.68 -6.07
CA SER A 83 2.58 28.49 -6.54
C SER A 83 1.49 28.82 -7.56
N LYS A 84 1.33 28.00 -8.60
CA LYS A 84 0.24 28.10 -9.59
C LYS A 84 -0.34 26.71 -9.86
N SER A 85 -1.63 26.53 -9.61
CA SER A 85 -2.39 25.32 -9.95
C SER A 85 -2.95 25.45 -11.37
N LEU A 86 -2.78 24.40 -12.17
CA LEU A 86 -3.03 24.39 -13.61
C LEU A 86 -3.79 23.12 -14.00
N GLU A 87 -4.76 23.23 -14.90
CA GLU A 87 -5.62 22.11 -15.30
C GLU A 87 -4.95 21.18 -16.33
N VAL A 88 -5.20 19.88 -16.22
CA VAL A 88 -4.72 18.87 -17.17
C VAL A 88 -5.91 18.26 -17.93
N GLY A 89 -5.73 18.04 -19.23
CA GLY A 89 -6.72 17.36 -20.08
C GLY A 89 -6.08 16.52 -21.19
N ALA A 90 -6.93 15.95 -22.03
CA ALA A 90 -6.50 15.23 -23.24
C ALA A 90 -5.94 16.20 -24.30
N SER A 91 -5.24 15.66 -25.30
CA SER A 91 -4.81 16.41 -26.49
C SER A 91 -6.01 17.13 -27.14
N GLY A 92 -5.87 18.43 -27.44
CA GLY A 92 -6.93 19.26 -28.03
C GLY A 92 -8.01 19.74 -27.04
N SER A 93 -7.92 19.44 -25.74
CA SER A 93 -8.96 19.80 -24.75
C SER A 93 -8.99 21.27 -24.33
N GLY A 94 -8.01 22.08 -24.75
CA GLY A 94 -7.90 23.49 -24.37
C GLY A 94 -7.49 23.75 -22.90
N LYS A 95 -7.13 22.70 -22.15
CA LYS A 95 -6.61 22.80 -20.78
C LYS A 95 -5.14 23.21 -20.75
N ASP A 96 -4.69 23.67 -19.59
CA ASP A 96 -3.34 24.25 -19.39
C ASP A 96 -2.22 23.28 -19.76
N TYR A 97 -2.43 21.99 -19.47
CA TYR A 97 -1.59 20.89 -19.91
C TYR A 97 -2.36 19.87 -20.75
N GLU A 98 -1.69 19.35 -21.76
CA GLU A 98 -2.13 18.14 -22.46
C GLU A 98 -1.34 16.91 -21.96
N LYS A 99 -2.07 15.86 -21.59
CA LYS A 99 -1.53 14.52 -21.34
C LYS A 99 -1.24 13.84 -22.68
N ILE A 100 0.03 13.71 -23.02
CA ILE A 100 0.54 12.93 -24.15
C ILE A 100 0.97 11.56 -23.62
N VAL A 101 0.54 10.48 -24.29
CA VAL A 101 0.92 9.10 -23.97
C VAL A 101 1.63 8.49 -25.18
N SER A 102 2.78 7.85 -24.97
CA SER A 102 3.61 7.26 -26.03
C SER A 102 4.25 5.97 -25.53
N GLY A 103 3.63 4.82 -25.82
CA GLY A 103 4.03 3.54 -25.21
C GLY A 103 3.73 3.55 -23.71
N SER A 104 4.73 3.28 -22.87
CA SER A 104 4.62 3.40 -21.41
C SER A 104 4.85 4.82 -20.87
N ASP A 105 5.44 5.73 -21.66
CA ASP A 105 5.71 7.10 -21.23
C ASP A 105 4.46 7.98 -21.24
N ILE A 106 4.27 8.75 -20.15
CA ILE A 106 3.26 9.81 -20.05
C ILE A 106 3.98 11.14 -19.85
N THR A 107 3.77 12.09 -20.76
CA THR A 107 4.31 13.46 -20.68
C THR A 107 3.18 14.47 -20.61
N LEU A 108 3.24 15.39 -19.64
CA LEU A 108 2.35 16.54 -19.54
C LEU A 108 3.07 17.75 -20.15
N VAL A 109 2.53 18.27 -21.26
CA VAL A 109 3.10 19.40 -22.00
C VAL A 109 2.24 20.65 -21.78
N PRO A 110 2.82 21.80 -21.39
CA PRO A 110 2.09 23.04 -21.16
C PRO A 110 1.65 23.65 -22.51
N LYS A 111 0.42 24.17 -22.59
CA LYS A 111 -0.19 24.66 -23.84
C LYS A 111 -0.84 26.04 -23.76
N THR A 112 -1.48 26.42 -22.65
CA THR A 112 -2.15 27.72 -22.53
C THR A 112 -1.18 28.80 -22.02
N VAL A 113 -1.52 30.06 -22.27
CA VAL A 113 -0.84 31.23 -21.66
C VAL A 113 -0.91 31.23 -20.13
N ASN A 114 -1.82 30.46 -19.51
CA ASN A 114 -1.88 30.30 -18.06
C ASN A 114 -0.73 29.40 -17.54
N ALA A 115 -0.33 28.40 -18.33
CA ALA A 115 0.83 27.53 -18.08
C ALA A 115 2.19 28.21 -18.35
N ALA A 116 2.19 29.39 -18.98
CA ALA A 116 3.30 30.33 -18.89
C ALA A 116 3.20 31.10 -17.56
N ILE A 117 4.05 30.74 -16.61
CA ILE A 117 4.09 31.33 -15.27
C ILE A 117 5.02 32.54 -15.32
N LYS A 118 4.48 33.76 -15.14
CA LYS A 118 5.33 34.96 -15.09
C LYS A 118 6.17 34.97 -13.81
N THR A 119 7.42 35.39 -13.92
CA THR A 119 8.35 35.51 -12.79
C THR A 119 9.48 36.49 -13.11
N THR A 120 10.31 36.83 -12.13
CA THR A 120 11.55 37.60 -12.38
C THR A 120 12.65 36.71 -12.97
N ALA A 121 13.53 37.31 -13.77
CA ALA A 121 14.75 36.66 -14.24
C ALA A 121 15.69 36.29 -13.07
N GLY A 122 16.59 35.33 -13.31
CA GLY A 122 17.53 34.82 -12.30
C GLY A 122 17.28 33.35 -11.93
N SER A 123 17.98 32.87 -10.90
CA SER A 123 17.87 31.47 -10.46
C SER A 123 16.52 31.18 -9.82
N LYS A 124 15.79 30.19 -10.34
CA LYS A 124 14.57 29.64 -9.74
C LYS A 124 14.73 28.14 -9.52
N LYS A 125 14.30 27.64 -8.38
CA LYS A 125 14.24 26.20 -8.06
C LYS A 125 12.79 25.74 -8.12
N VAL A 126 12.54 24.67 -8.86
CA VAL A 126 11.19 24.26 -9.27
C VAL A 126 10.81 22.93 -8.64
N TYR A 127 9.61 22.90 -8.08
CA TYR A 127 8.92 21.74 -7.54
C TYR A 127 7.52 21.63 -8.16
N VAL A 128 6.91 20.45 -8.15
CA VAL A 128 5.55 20.22 -8.63
C VAL A 128 4.76 19.23 -7.76
N LEU A 129 3.44 19.38 -7.77
CA LEU A 129 2.49 18.46 -7.15
C LEU A 129 1.39 18.13 -8.16
N VAL A 130 1.31 16.89 -8.60
CA VAL A 130 0.27 16.39 -9.52
C VAL A 130 -0.88 15.82 -8.68
N ASN A 131 -2.12 16.13 -9.07
CA ASN A 131 -3.35 15.62 -8.42
C ASN A 131 -3.47 15.91 -6.91
N GLY A 132 -2.73 16.90 -6.39
CA GLY A 132 -2.61 17.20 -4.96
C GLY A 132 -3.95 17.22 -4.22
N THR A 133 -4.03 16.50 -3.10
CA THR A 133 -5.17 16.57 -2.18
C THR A 133 -4.98 17.71 -1.20
N THR A 134 -6.07 18.22 -0.62
CA THR A 134 -6.08 19.34 0.33
C THR A 134 -5.02 19.17 1.42
N GLN A 135 -4.95 17.99 2.04
CA GLN A 135 -3.96 17.67 3.07
C GLN A 135 -2.49 17.81 2.62
N VAL A 136 -2.17 17.55 1.35
CA VAL A 136 -0.80 17.73 0.81
C VAL A 136 -0.56 19.21 0.45
N VAL A 137 -1.57 19.92 -0.02
CA VAL A 137 -1.50 21.37 -0.30
C VAL A 137 -1.31 22.14 1.01
N ASP A 138 -2.09 21.84 2.05
CA ASP A 138 -2.00 22.46 3.38
C ASP A 138 -0.65 22.18 4.05
N ALA A 139 -0.10 20.97 3.87
CA ALA A 139 1.23 20.62 4.36
C ALA A 139 2.34 21.45 3.68
N LEU A 140 2.16 21.81 2.40
CA LEU A 140 3.07 22.66 1.62
C LEU A 140 2.75 24.16 1.70
N ALA A 141 1.68 24.57 2.38
CA ALA A 141 1.32 25.97 2.61
C ALA A 141 2.23 26.59 3.70
N LYS A 142 3.52 26.75 3.38
CA LYS A 142 4.59 27.12 4.32
C LYS A 142 5.39 28.32 3.85
N THR A 143 5.82 29.11 4.83
CA THR A 143 6.66 30.30 4.69
C THR A 143 7.41 30.51 6.00
N PRO A 144 8.72 30.81 6.02
CA PRO A 144 9.58 31.17 4.88
C PRO A 144 9.93 29.99 3.96
N VAL A 145 10.68 30.28 2.89
CA VAL A 145 11.14 29.29 1.88
C VAL A 145 11.71 28.01 2.50
N ALA A 146 12.49 28.12 3.58
CA ALA A 146 13.06 26.97 4.27
C ALA A 146 11.99 25.98 4.77
N GLU A 147 10.89 26.46 5.36
CA GLU A 147 9.79 25.60 5.82
C GLU A 147 9.05 24.93 4.66
N PHE A 148 8.98 25.55 3.48
CA PHE A 148 8.45 24.91 2.28
C PHE A 148 9.37 23.80 1.77
N GLU A 149 10.69 24.05 1.69
CA GLU A 149 11.63 23.04 1.23
C GLU A 149 11.77 21.87 2.23
N ASP A 150 11.68 22.15 3.53
CA ASP A 150 11.60 21.13 4.57
C ASP A 150 10.26 20.38 4.54
N ALA A 151 9.12 21.05 4.34
CA ALA A 151 7.83 20.36 4.18
C ALA A 151 7.83 19.44 2.94
N TYR A 152 8.44 19.87 1.83
CA TYR A 152 8.52 19.07 0.62
C TYR A 152 9.53 17.91 0.75
N THR A 153 10.67 18.09 1.44
CA THR A 153 11.80 17.13 1.38
C THR A 153 12.19 16.47 2.71
N GLN A 154 11.85 17.06 3.86
CA GLN A 154 12.30 16.62 5.19
C GLN A 154 11.19 16.15 6.13
N VAL A 155 10.03 16.80 6.14
CA VAL A 155 8.94 16.51 7.08
C VAL A 155 8.14 15.28 6.63
N ALA A 156 7.84 14.39 7.58
CA ALA A 156 6.93 13.26 7.37
C ALA A 156 5.47 13.73 7.48
N LEU A 157 4.72 13.60 6.39
CA LEU A 157 3.28 13.86 6.36
C LEU A 157 2.53 12.60 6.78
N ALA A 158 1.88 12.63 7.95
CA ALA A 158 1.00 11.57 8.42
C ALA A 158 -0.38 11.66 7.74
N MET A 159 -0.87 10.54 7.21
CA MET A 159 -2.17 10.42 6.55
C MET A 159 -3.12 9.61 7.44
N ALA A 160 -4.29 10.17 7.77
CA ALA A 160 -5.24 9.49 8.67
C ALA A 160 -5.79 8.19 8.04
N ASN A 161 -6.01 7.16 8.85
CA ASN A 161 -6.69 5.93 8.46
C ASN A 161 -7.91 5.66 9.37
N SER A 162 -8.69 4.63 9.04
CA SER A 162 -9.97 4.31 9.70
C SER A 162 -9.83 3.47 10.98
N GLY A 163 -8.61 3.20 11.46
CA GLY A 163 -8.38 2.43 12.69
C GLY A 163 -9.03 1.05 12.65
N THR A 164 -10.00 0.81 13.55
CA THR A 164 -10.71 -0.48 13.68
C THR A 164 -12.07 -0.51 12.98
N SER A 165 -12.35 0.44 12.08
CA SER A 165 -13.59 0.50 11.30
C SER A 165 -13.63 -0.56 10.20
N THR A 166 -14.73 -1.30 10.09
CA THR A 166 -14.99 -2.23 8.98
C THR A 166 -15.37 -1.51 7.67
N THR A 167 -15.84 -0.26 7.75
CA THR A 167 -15.77 0.69 6.63
C THR A 167 -14.34 1.21 6.57
N VAL A 168 -13.48 0.48 5.84
CA VAL A 168 -12.05 0.76 5.76
C VAL A 168 -11.77 1.99 4.89
N SER A 169 -10.82 2.81 5.34
CA SER A 169 -10.13 3.78 4.50
C SER A 169 -8.72 3.98 5.05
N THR A 170 -7.74 3.53 4.30
CA THR A 170 -6.32 3.50 4.65
C THR A 170 -5.66 4.88 4.56
N SER A 171 -4.46 4.99 5.11
CA SER A 171 -3.54 6.12 4.92
C SER A 171 -3.16 6.31 3.44
N ALA A 172 -3.20 5.25 2.62
CA ALA A 172 -2.89 5.31 1.18
C ALA A 172 -4.06 5.83 0.34
N ASP A 173 -5.31 5.51 0.71
CA ASP A 173 -6.51 5.99 0.01
C ASP A 173 -6.67 7.52 0.06
N LYS A 174 -5.94 8.19 0.96
CA LYS A 174 -5.88 9.66 1.05
C LYS A 174 -5.01 10.31 -0.05
N LEU A 175 -4.27 9.49 -0.81
CA LEU A 175 -3.37 9.90 -1.90
C LEU A 175 -3.68 9.21 -3.23
N ALA A 176 -4.50 8.16 -3.24
CA ALA A 176 -4.82 7.38 -4.42
C ALA A 176 -6.27 6.85 -4.36
N VAL A 177 -7.10 7.21 -5.34
CA VAL A 177 -8.52 6.84 -5.41
C VAL A 177 -8.83 6.24 -6.77
N LYS A 178 -9.61 5.15 -6.81
CA LYS A 178 -10.05 4.50 -8.05
C LYS A 178 -11.43 5.00 -8.48
N ASN A 179 -11.56 5.39 -9.74
CA ASN A 179 -12.83 5.80 -10.35
C ASN A 179 -13.51 4.56 -10.96
N GLY A 180 -13.82 3.57 -10.11
CA GLY A 180 -14.23 2.23 -10.53
C GLY A 180 -13.10 1.50 -11.26
N THR A 181 -13.40 0.93 -12.43
CA THR A 181 -12.41 0.26 -13.30
C THR A 181 -11.92 1.15 -14.46
N THR A 182 -12.38 2.40 -14.55
CA THR A 182 -12.03 3.33 -15.64
C THR A 182 -10.60 3.84 -15.50
N ASP A 183 -10.32 4.58 -14.43
CA ASP A 183 -9.04 5.24 -14.17
C ASP A 183 -8.84 5.49 -12.65
N GLU A 184 -7.67 5.99 -12.26
CA GLU A 184 -7.30 6.22 -10.86
C GLU A 184 -6.66 7.60 -10.68
N LYS A 185 -7.16 8.41 -9.76
CA LYS A 185 -6.57 9.70 -9.39
C LYS A 185 -5.53 9.47 -8.30
N ILE A 186 -4.25 9.57 -8.65
CA ILE A 186 -3.11 9.34 -7.76
C ILE A 186 -2.26 10.61 -7.65
N VAL A 187 -1.89 11.00 -6.42
CA VAL A 187 -0.96 12.10 -6.13
C VAL A 187 0.45 11.77 -6.62
N MET A 188 1.14 12.71 -7.24
CA MET A 188 2.52 12.52 -7.73
C MET A 188 3.40 13.74 -7.42
N THR A 189 4.68 13.48 -7.21
CA THR A 189 5.69 14.47 -6.76
C THR A 189 6.95 14.36 -7.60
N ASN A 190 7.74 15.43 -7.75
CA ASN A 190 9.00 15.32 -8.48
C ASN A 190 10.06 14.52 -7.71
N VAL A 191 10.79 13.66 -8.43
CA VAL A 191 11.84 12.78 -7.87
C VAL A 191 12.99 13.60 -7.26
N GLU A 192 13.36 14.68 -7.94
CA GLU A 192 14.32 15.71 -7.52
C GLU A 192 13.76 17.09 -7.91
N PRO A 193 14.03 18.18 -7.17
CA PRO A 193 13.74 19.54 -7.65
C PRO A 193 14.75 19.94 -8.72
N LYS A 194 14.39 20.90 -9.58
CA LYS A 194 15.32 21.40 -10.62
C LYS A 194 15.51 22.91 -10.57
N THR A 195 16.75 23.34 -10.59
CA THR A 195 17.13 24.75 -10.73
C THR A 195 17.20 25.13 -12.21
N ILE A 196 16.64 26.29 -12.56
CA ILE A 196 16.73 26.91 -13.87
C ILE A 196 17.19 28.37 -13.70
N LEU A 197 18.11 28.81 -14.57
CA LEU A 197 18.44 30.22 -14.71
C LEU A 197 17.46 30.83 -15.72
N VAL A 198 16.53 31.65 -15.23
CA VAL A 198 15.47 32.25 -16.03
C VAL A 198 15.98 33.48 -16.76
N GLU A 199 15.97 33.44 -18.09
CA GLU A 199 16.27 34.58 -18.96
C GLU A 199 15.22 35.68 -18.83
N ALA A 200 15.61 36.95 -18.97
CA ALA A 200 14.69 38.10 -18.98
C ALA A 200 13.98 38.26 -20.34
N ASN A 201 12.80 38.89 -20.34
CA ASN A 201 12.01 39.22 -21.54
C ASN A 201 11.53 38.02 -22.39
N VAL A 202 11.53 36.79 -21.86
CA VAL A 202 10.97 35.62 -22.56
C VAL A 202 9.46 35.68 -22.54
N THR A 203 8.84 35.66 -23.72
CA THR A 203 7.38 35.69 -23.90
C THR A 203 6.72 34.37 -23.50
N ASP A 204 5.40 34.42 -23.31
CA ASP A 204 4.55 33.23 -23.17
C ASP A 204 4.75 32.27 -24.37
N THR A 205 4.77 32.81 -25.58
CA THR A 205 4.91 32.09 -26.84
C THR A 205 6.28 31.41 -26.96
N GLU A 206 7.37 32.07 -26.55
CA GLU A 206 8.71 31.47 -26.55
C GLU A 206 8.87 30.37 -25.51
N THR A 207 8.23 30.45 -24.35
CA THR A 207 8.27 29.36 -23.36
C THR A 207 7.29 28.24 -23.68
N LEU A 208 6.17 28.53 -24.36
CA LEU A 208 5.18 27.54 -24.79
C LEU A 208 5.54 26.83 -26.11
N ALA A 209 6.55 27.30 -26.85
CA ALA A 209 7.02 26.72 -28.11
C ALA A 209 7.19 25.18 -28.08
N ALA A 210 6.84 24.54 -29.21
CA ALA A 210 7.02 23.10 -29.38
C ALA A 210 8.50 22.71 -29.63
N THR A 211 9.25 23.59 -30.30
CA THR A 211 10.65 23.41 -30.67
C THR A 211 11.51 24.45 -29.95
N ALA A 212 12.60 24.01 -29.31
CA ALA A 212 13.54 24.87 -28.57
C ALA A 212 12.89 25.93 -27.63
N PRO A 213 11.96 25.55 -26.73
CA PRO A 213 11.31 26.50 -25.81
C PRO A 213 12.29 27.11 -24.81
N LYS A 214 12.23 28.43 -24.66
CA LYS A 214 13.02 29.17 -23.65
C LYS A 214 12.41 29.04 -22.26
N ASN A 215 13.23 29.16 -21.21
CA ASN A 215 12.79 29.10 -19.81
C ASN A 215 11.90 27.89 -19.43
N ARG A 216 11.95 26.80 -20.21
CA ARG A 216 11.19 25.58 -19.92
C ARG A 216 12.04 24.57 -19.17
N VAL A 217 11.60 24.18 -17.97
CA VAL A 217 12.22 23.11 -17.20
C VAL A 217 11.47 21.78 -17.41
N SER A 218 12.20 20.65 -17.40
CA SER A 218 11.61 19.31 -17.50
C SER A 218 11.90 18.47 -16.26
N LEU A 219 10.88 18.15 -15.46
CA LEU A 219 10.99 17.34 -14.24
C LEU A 219 10.42 15.93 -14.45
N ASN A 220 11.03 14.96 -13.76
CA ASN A 220 10.48 13.61 -13.62
C ASN A 220 9.59 13.56 -12.37
N VAL A 221 8.39 12.98 -12.49
CA VAL A 221 7.46 12.77 -11.36
C VAL A 221 7.18 11.29 -11.13
N GLU A 222 6.93 10.94 -9.87
CA GLU A 222 6.57 9.60 -9.42
C GLU A 222 5.35 9.66 -8.48
N ARG A 223 4.45 8.67 -8.58
CA ARG A 223 3.26 8.52 -7.74
C ARG A 223 3.64 8.33 -6.26
N ALA A 224 2.81 8.84 -5.34
CA ALA A 224 3.10 8.82 -3.90
C ALA A 224 2.92 7.44 -3.22
N VAL A 225 2.17 6.52 -3.84
CA VAL A 225 1.80 5.20 -3.27
C VAL A 225 2.35 4.03 -4.08
N ALA A 226 2.37 2.84 -3.48
CA ALA A 226 2.49 1.55 -4.16
C ALA A 226 1.13 0.86 -4.29
N ARG A 227 1.06 -0.23 -5.06
CA ARG A 227 -0.08 -1.17 -5.14
C ARG A 227 0.35 -2.59 -4.80
N VAL A 228 -0.47 -3.33 -4.06
CA VAL A 228 -0.38 -4.79 -3.92
C VAL A 228 -1.55 -5.46 -4.62
N MET A 229 -1.29 -6.56 -5.32
CA MET A 229 -2.27 -7.47 -5.91
C MET A 229 -2.04 -8.88 -5.40
N VAL A 230 -3.10 -9.67 -5.27
CA VAL A 230 -3.04 -11.09 -4.92
C VAL A 230 -3.95 -11.86 -5.87
N SER A 231 -3.43 -12.93 -6.46
CA SER A 231 -4.19 -13.93 -7.20
C SER A 231 -3.84 -15.34 -6.74
N THR A 232 -4.61 -16.33 -7.20
CA THR A 232 -4.46 -17.74 -6.86
C THR A 232 -4.55 -18.60 -8.12
N GLU A 233 -3.86 -19.75 -8.14
CA GLU A 233 -3.95 -20.72 -9.23
C GLU A 233 -5.31 -21.45 -9.20
N ALA A 234 -5.77 -21.80 -8.01
CA ALA A 234 -7.04 -22.49 -7.75
C ALA A 234 -7.80 -21.87 -6.57
N THR A 235 -9.11 -22.11 -6.49
CA THR A 235 -9.97 -21.67 -5.37
C THR A 235 -9.95 -22.64 -4.17
N THR A 236 -9.41 -23.84 -4.35
CA THR A 236 -9.27 -24.87 -3.32
C THR A 236 -7.95 -25.61 -3.45
N TYR A 237 -7.40 -26.07 -2.32
CA TYR A 237 -6.14 -26.83 -2.28
C TYR A 237 -6.20 -27.96 -1.25
N ILE A 238 -5.61 -29.10 -1.57
CA ILE A 238 -5.37 -30.17 -0.60
C ILE A 238 -4.08 -29.88 0.14
N VAL A 239 -4.13 -29.84 1.47
CA VAL A 239 -2.93 -29.78 2.32
C VAL A 239 -2.48 -31.21 2.61
N PRO A 240 -1.21 -31.59 2.29
CA PRO A 240 -0.69 -32.91 2.62
C PRO A 240 -0.42 -33.06 4.13
N SER A 241 -0.44 -34.29 4.61
CA SER A 241 0.24 -34.68 5.85
C SER A 241 1.67 -35.14 5.53
N ALA A 242 2.53 -35.26 6.56
CA ALA A 242 3.88 -35.79 6.41
C ALA A 242 3.93 -37.24 5.85
N GLY A 243 2.81 -37.97 5.88
CA GLY A 243 2.66 -39.29 5.25
C GLY A 243 2.02 -39.26 3.84
N GLY A 244 1.98 -38.10 3.18
CA GLY A 244 1.41 -37.93 1.82
C GLY A 244 -0.12 -38.02 1.72
N SER A 245 -0.81 -38.52 2.76
CA SER A 245 -2.28 -38.54 2.81
C SER A 245 -2.85 -37.13 3.05
N PRO A 246 -4.04 -36.78 2.52
CA PRO A 246 -4.66 -35.48 2.78
C PRO A 246 -4.87 -35.18 4.26
N LEU A 247 -4.31 -34.07 4.75
CA LEU A 247 -4.59 -33.52 6.09
C LEU A 247 -5.96 -32.83 6.12
N GLY A 248 -6.32 -32.19 5.01
CA GLY A 248 -7.59 -31.49 4.81
C GLY A 248 -7.55 -30.59 3.57
N THR A 249 -8.59 -29.78 3.41
CA THR A 249 -8.78 -28.91 2.24
C THR A 249 -8.87 -27.45 2.67
N ILE A 250 -8.12 -26.58 1.98
CA ILE A 250 -8.24 -25.13 2.01
C ILE A 250 -9.30 -24.68 0.98
N SER A 251 -10.16 -23.75 1.37
CA SER A 251 -11.13 -23.05 0.52
C SER A 251 -11.39 -21.63 1.03
N ASP A 252 -12.26 -20.87 0.36
CA ASP A 252 -12.69 -19.52 0.78
C ASP A 252 -11.49 -18.58 1.04
N ILE A 253 -10.60 -18.51 0.05
CA ILE A 253 -9.32 -17.80 0.16
C ILE A 253 -9.57 -16.29 0.00
N ASN A 254 -9.39 -15.57 1.10
CA ASN A 254 -9.54 -14.11 1.20
C ASN A 254 -8.20 -13.49 1.61
N TRP A 255 -8.02 -12.20 1.34
CA TRP A 255 -6.81 -11.47 1.70
C TRP A 255 -7.09 -10.06 2.23
N VAL A 256 -6.19 -9.60 3.11
CA VAL A 256 -6.09 -8.21 3.57
C VAL A 256 -4.62 -7.77 3.53
N LEU A 257 -4.41 -6.45 3.55
CA LEU A 257 -3.09 -5.83 3.49
C LEU A 257 -2.88 -4.93 4.70
N ALA A 258 -1.70 -4.99 5.31
CA ALA A 258 -1.39 -4.23 6.51
C ALA A 258 0.11 -3.91 6.64
N GLN A 259 0.41 -3.06 7.61
CA GLN A 259 1.76 -2.71 8.05
C GLN A 259 2.62 -1.99 6.99
N GLY A 260 1.96 -1.32 6.04
CA GLY A 260 2.57 -0.18 5.36
C GLY A 260 2.57 1.04 6.30
N GLU A 261 3.44 2.02 6.08
CA GLU A 261 3.48 3.20 6.95
C GLU A 261 2.16 4.00 6.91
N ASN A 262 1.86 4.71 8.00
CA ASN A 262 0.76 5.68 8.04
C ASN A 262 1.19 7.08 7.58
N SER A 263 2.46 7.26 7.17
CA SER A 263 3.05 8.54 6.81
C SER A 263 4.04 8.41 5.66
N LEU A 264 4.35 9.54 5.00
CA LEU A 264 5.36 9.61 3.95
C LEU A 264 6.06 10.97 3.92
N TYR A 265 7.32 11.02 3.49
CA TYR A 265 7.92 12.26 3.01
C TYR A 265 7.25 12.68 1.69
N ILE A 266 7.00 13.98 1.45
CA ILE A 266 6.33 14.41 0.21
C ILE A 266 7.21 14.06 -1.01
N GLN A 267 8.48 14.45 -1.03
CA GLN A 267 9.50 13.87 -1.92
C GLN A 267 10.04 12.55 -1.34
N ARG A 268 10.35 11.57 -2.21
CA ARG A 268 11.09 10.37 -1.81
C ARG A 268 12.54 10.73 -1.48
N LYS A 269 13.08 10.21 -0.38
CA LYS A 269 14.52 10.38 -0.06
C LYS A 269 15.39 9.68 -1.11
N ALA A 270 16.61 10.20 -1.32
CA ALA A 270 17.57 9.68 -2.29
C ALA A 270 18.23 8.33 -1.89
N ASP A 271 18.10 7.97 -0.61
CA ASP A 271 18.49 6.69 0.00
C ASP A 271 17.30 5.72 0.18
N TYR A 272 16.11 6.12 -0.29
CA TYR A 272 14.83 5.42 -0.11
C TYR A 272 14.31 5.30 1.33
N ALA A 273 14.87 6.02 2.30
CA ALA A 273 14.37 6.01 3.67
C ALA A 273 12.93 6.54 3.76
N THR A 274 12.07 5.79 4.46
CA THR A 274 10.70 6.19 4.83
C THR A 274 10.66 6.71 6.27
N PRO A 275 9.58 7.40 6.72
CA PRO A 275 9.57 8.07 8.02
C PRO A 275 9.89 7.19 9.23
N ASN A 276 9.60 5.89 9.18
CA ASN A 276 9.90 4.94 10.25
C ASN A 276 11.05 3.98 9.92
N PHE A 277 11.93 4.31 8.96
CA PHE A 277 13.07 3.49 8.54
C PHE A 277 13.96 2.95 9.68
N GLY A 278 14.16 3.75 10.73
CA GLY A 278 14.92 3.37 11.93
C GLY A 278 14.17 2.54 12.97
N PHE A 279 12.87 2.24 12.78
CA PHE A 279 12.08 1.49 13.77
C PHE A 279 12.36 -0.02 13.68
N ILE A 280 13.00 -0.55 14.72
CA ILE A 280 13.21 -1.99 14.92
C ILE A 280 12.42 -2.40 16.16
N PRO A 281 11.37 -3.24 16.02
CA PRO A 281 10.54 -3.61 17.16
C PRO A 281 11.26 -4.55 18.14
N THR A 282 11.17 -4.21 19.42
CA THR A 282 11.02 -5.18 20.53
C THR A 282 9.53 -5.44 20.79
N GLU A 283 9.17 -6.51 21.51
CA GLU A 283 7.77 -6.84 21.85
C GLU A 283 7.04 -5.64 22.48
N ALA A 284 7.63 -5.04 23.52
CA ALA A 284 7.06 -3.91 24.24
C ALA A 284 6.89 -2.67 23.34
N THR A 285 7.88 -2.35 22.49
CA THR A 285 7.76 -1.23 21.54
C THR A 285 6.81 -1.52 20.38
N TYR A 286 6.61 -2.79 20.01
CA TYR A 286 5.67 -3.17 18.97
C TYR A 286 4.23 -2.86 19.41
N ALA A 287 3.81 -3.46 20.53
CA ALA A 287 2.48 -3.24 21.09
C ALA A 287 2.21 -1.78 21.46
N ALA A 288 3.22 -1.05 21.95
CA ALA A 288 3.05 0.35 22.38
C ALA A 288 3.20 1.40 21.26
N GLN A 289 3.89 1.11 20.16
CA GLN A 289 4.28 2.15 19.17
C GLN A 289 3.99 1.80 17.70
N ALA A 290 3.92 0.54 17.29
CA ALA A 290 3.81 0.24 15.85
C ALA A 290 2.49 0.77 15.24
N GLY A 291 1.40 0.81 16.02
CA GLY A 291 0.12 1.42 15.62
C GLY A 291 0.15 2.94 15.40
N SER A 292 1.18 3.65 15.85
CA SER A 292 1.38 5.08 15.51
C SER A 292 2.32 5.29 14.31
N LYS A 293 2.82 4.21 13.72
CA LYS A 293 3.81 4.20 12.62
C LYS A 293 3.28 3.56 11.34
N TYR A 294 2.49 2.51 11.49
CA TYR A 294 1.96 1.70 10.40
C TYR A 294 0.43 1.67 10.40
N ASP A 295 -0.15 1.46 9.22
CA ASP A 295 -1.57 1.30 9.02
C ASP A 295 -1.98 -0.19 9.11
N TYR A 296 -2.88 -0.49 10.04
CA TYR A 296 -3.47 -1.81 10.24
C TYR A 296 -4.98 -1.83 9.89
N SER A 297 -5.54 -0.72 9.41
CA SER A 297 -6.97 -0.61 9.13
C SER A 297 -7.45 -1.54 8.01
N GLY A 298 -6.57 -1.86 7.05
CA GLY A 298 -6.84 -2.86 6.02
C GLY A 298 -7.19 -4.25 6.55
N LEU A 299 -6.80 -4.61 7.78
CA LEU A 299 -7.18 -5.89 8.40
C LEU A 299 -8.69 -6.02 8.65
N PHE A 300 -9.40 -4.90 8.80
CA PHE A 300 -10.83 -4.85 9.11
C PHE A 300 -11.72 -4.90 7.85
N GLU A 301 -11.14 -4.98 6.66
CA GLU A 301 -11.88 -4.97 5.41
C GLU A 301 -12.82 -6.18 5.29
N ASN A 302 -14.10 -5.92 5.03
CA ASN A 302 -15.18 -6.90 4.97
C ASN A 302 -15.25 -7.83 6.20
N TYR A 303 -14.74 -7.38 7.35
CA TYR A 303 -14.65 -8.21 8.55
C TYR A 303 -16.01 -8.40 9.24
N VAL A 304 -16.40 -9.67 9.41
CA VAL A 304 -17.62 -10.10 10.09
C VAL A 304 -17.23 -10.66 11.46
N ALA A 305 -17.41 -9.85 12.50
CA ALA A 305 -17.01 -10.21 13.87
C ALA A 305 -17.67 -11.50 14.40
N ALA A 306 -18.89 -11.83 13.96
CA ALA A 306 -19.59 -13.06 14.32
C ALA A 306 -18.92 -14.33 13.78
N ASP A 307 -18.14 -14.22 12.70
CA ASP A 307 -17.39 -15.32 12.07
C ASP A 307 -15.87 -15.21 12.29
N GLN A 308 -15.42 -14.12 12.89
CA GLN A 308 -14.02 -13.70 13.01
C GLN A 308 -13.26 -13.82 11.68
N PHE A 309 -13.91 -13.47 10.57
CA PHE A 309 -13.43 -13.72 9.21
C PHE A 309 -13.77 -12.54 8.27
N GLY A 310 -13.08 -12.45 7.13
CA GLY A 310 -13.29 -11.40 6.13
C GLY A 310 -12.04 -11.07 5.33
N GLY A 311 -12.17 -10.14 4.38
CA GLY A 311 -11.14 -9.67 3.46
C GLY A 311 -11.70 -9.47 2.06
N THR A 312 -10.83 -9.27 1.07
CA THR A 312 -11.22 -9.42 -0.34
C THR A 312 -11.05 -10.89 -0.76
N PRO A 313 -11.99 -11.51 -1.48
CA PRO A 313 -11.73 -12.79 -2.14
C PRO A 313 -10.51 -12.71 -3.07
N VAL A 314 -9.67 -13.74 -3.08
CA VAL A 314 -8.52 -13.83 -4.00
C VAL A 314 -9.01 -14.29 -5.38
N ALA A 315 -8.70 -13.51 -6.42
CA ALA A 315 -9.09 -13.83 -7.79
C ALA A 315 -8.22 -14.95 -8.40
N THR A 316 -8.82 -15.85 -9.18
CA THR A 316 -8.08 -16.89 -9.92
C THR A 316 -7.37 -16.29 -11.14
N MET A 317 -6.10 -16.63 -11.37
CA MET A 317 -5.34 -16.20 -12.55
C MET A 317 -4.74 -17.40 -13.29
N ALA A 318 -5.53 -18.01 -14.18
CA ALA A 318 -5.12 -19.17 -14.98
C ALA A 318 -3.98 -18.84 -15.95
N ASP A 319 -3.13 -19.83 -16.25
CA ASP A 319 -1.90 -19.74 -17.06
C ASP A 319 -0.89 -18.65 -16.62
N TYR A 320 -0.98 -18.16 -15.39
CA TYR A 320 -0.07 -17.14 -14.88
C TYR A 320 1.41 -17.59 -14.93
N ALA A 321 1.70 -18.88 -14.80
CA ALA A 321 3.05 -19.42 -14.92
C ALA A 321 3.66 -19.36 -16.34
N THR A 322 2.87 -19.13 -17.40
CA THR A 322 3.36 -19.11 -18.79
C THR A 322 3.50 -17.69 -19.36
N ASP A 323 2.61 -16.77 -18.99
CA ASP A 323 2.75 -15.34 -19.26
C ASP A 323 2.33 -14.49 -18.04
N PRO A 324 3.21 -14.37 -17.02
CA PRO A 324 2.88 -13.61 -15.82
C PRO A 324 2.65 -12.12 -16.12
N PHE A 325 3.25 -11.59 -17.20
CA PHE A 325 3.19 -10.17 -17.55
C PHE A 325 1.90 -9.80 -18.27
N GLY A 326 1.53 -10.53 -19.33
CA GLY A 326 0.26 -10.32 -20.03
C GLY A 326 -0.94 -10.56 -19.13
N LYS A 327 -0.88 -11.56 -18.24
CA LYS A 327 -1.98 -11.87 -17.29
C LYS A 327 -2.19 -10.74 -16.28
N VAL A 328 -1.13 -10.26 -15.61
CA VAL A 328 -1.26 -9.19 -14.61
C VAL A 328 -1.54 -7.82 -15.26
N THR A 329 -0.98 -7.52 -16.44
CA THR A 329 -1.36 -6.29 -17.17
C THR A 329 -2.80 -6.31 -17.68
N ALA A 330 -3.31 -7.44 -18.18
CA ALA A 330 -4.69 -7.56 -18.62
C ALA A 330 -5.67 -7.34 -17.45
N GLU A 331 -5.40 -7.97 -16.30
CA GLU A 331 -6.17 -7.80 -15.06
C GLU A 331 -6.15 -6.34 -14.57
N LEU A 332 -4.99 -5.68 -14.56
CA LEU A 332 -4.89 -4.25 -14.21
C LEU A 332 -5.64 -3.35 -15.21
N ASN A 333 -5.54 -3.63 -16.50
CA ASN A 333 -6.23 -2.83 -17.52
C ASN A 333 -7.76 -2.99 -17.47
N ALA A 334 -8.25 -4.18 -17.11
CA ALA A 334 -9.68 -4.50 -17.02
C ALA A 334 -10.31 -4.09 -15.68
N GLN A 335 -9.66 -4.37 -14.55
CA GLN A 335 -10.25 -4.27 -13.20
C GLN A 335 -9.57 -3.24 -12.29
N LEU A 336 -8.36 -2.76 -12.63
CA LEU A 336 -7.55 -1.92 -11.74
C LEU A 336 -7.41 -2.51 -10.33
N SER A 337 -7.32 -3.84 -10.22
CA SER A 337 -7.46 -4.56 -8.95
C SER A 337 -6.28 -4.35 -7.99
N GLY A 338 -6.26 -5.09 -6.87
CA GLY A 338 -5.31 -4.84 -5.77
C GLY A 338 -5.69 -3.65 -4.88
N LYS A 339 -4.77 -3.27 -3.99
CA LYS A 339 -4.92 -2.25 -2.93
C LYS A 339 -3.76 -1.27 -2.96
N PHE A 340 -3.97 -0.01 -2.60
CA PHE A 340 -2.88 0.94 -2.42
C PHE A 340 -2.22 0.79 -1.05
N ILE A 341 -0.94 1.14 -0.94
CA ILE A 341 -0.16 1.14 0.31
C ILE A 341 0.88 2.26 0.27
N LEU A 342 1.19 2.86 1.43
CA LEU A 342 2.31 3.81 1.52
C LEU A 342 3.65 3.05 1.56
N PRO A 343 4.77 3.71 1.17
CA PRO A 343 6.10 3.13 1.25
C PRO A 343 6.47 2.65 2.65
N THR A 344 7.34 1.64 2.74
CA THR A 344 7.91 1.12 3.99
C THR A 344 9.25 0.48 3.69
N THR A 345 10.33 1.10 4.14
CA THR A 345 11.69 0.61 3.93
C THR A 345 12.45 0.59 5.26
N HIS A 346 13.42 -0.30 5.36
CA HIS A 346 14.35 -0.44 6.47
C HIS A 346 15.76 -0.70 5.91
N GLU A 347 16.78 -0.55 6.75
CA GLU A 347 18.17 -0.85 6.36
C GLU A 347 18.31 -2.33 5.96
N TYR A 348 18.81 -2.53 4.74
CA TYR A 348 19.02 -3.84 4.14
C TYR A 348 20.17 -4.57 4.83
N GLY A 349 20.03 -5.87 5.10
CA GLY A 349 21.11 -6.69 5.63
C GLY A 349 21.03 -8.17 5.27
N ALA A 350 22.17 -8.86 5.27
CA ALA A 350 22.21 -10.30 5.08
C ALA A 350 21.84 -11.03 6.38
N GLY A 351 20.90 -11.99 6.30
CA GLY A 351 20.50 -12.77 7.46
C GLY A 351 19.93 -11.92 8.61
N ALA A 352 20.25 -12.31 9.85
CA ALA A 352 19.81 -11.62 11.06
C ALA A 352 20.22 -10.14 11.15
N ALA A 353 21.21 -9.69 10.36
CA ALA A 353 21.66 -8.29 10.34
C ALA A 353 20.62 -7.34 9.73
N SER A 354 19.69 -7.83 8.90
CA SER A 354 18.58 -7.06 8.32
C SER A 354 17.74 -6.36 9.39
N LYS A 355 17.30 -5.13 9.10
CA LYS A 355 16.38 -4.38 9.96
C LYS A 355 14.91 -4.60 9.63
N TYR A 356 14.59 -5.33 8.55
CA TYR A 356 13.24 -5.82 8.30
C TYR A 356 12.90 -6.93 9.29
N LYS A 357 11.87 -6.69 10.10
CA LYS A 357 11.31 -7.60 11.09
C LYS A 357 9.82 -7.82 10.82
N LYS A 358 9.29 -8.95 11.29
CA LYS A 358 7.88 -9.30 11.05
C LYS A 358 6.90 -8.21 11.52
N GLY A 359 7.26 -7.42 12.54
CA GLY A 359 6.50 -6.29 13.10
C GLY A 359 6.88 -4.87 12.60
N ASN A 360 7.63 -4.73 11.51
CA ASN A 360 7.82 -3.42 10.84
C ASN A 360 7.65 -3.46 9.32
N THR A 361 7.45 -4.65 8.77
CA THR A 361 7.43 -4.92 7.32
C THR A 361 6.01 -5.13 6.82
N ALA A 362 5.65 -4.51 5.70
CA ALA A 362 4.32 -4.69 5.10
C ALA A 362 4.05 -6.15 4.71
N TYR A 363 2.85 -6.63 5.02
CA TYR A 363 2.44 -8.02 4.76
C TYR A 363 1.02 -8.10 4.19
N VAL A 364 0.83 -9.09 3.32
CA VAL A 364 -0.50 -9.63 3.02
C VAL A 364 -0.80 -10.76 4.00
N LEU A 365 -1.98 -10.70 4.59
CA LEU A 365 -2.55 -11.78 5.41
C LEU A 365 -3.62 -12.49 4.58
N ILE A 366 -3.37 -13.75 4.26
CA ILE A 366 -4.35 -14.64 3.66
C ILE A 366 -5.18 -15.24 4.78
N ARG A 367 -6.49 -15.01 4.75
CA ARG A 367 -7.48 -15.71 5.58
C ARG A 367 -8.16 -16.77 4.73
N ALA A 368 -8.16 -18.02 5.16
CA ALA A 368 -8.85 -19.09 4.46
C ALA A 368 -9.61 -20.00 5.42
N LYS A 369 -10.47 -20.86 4.86
CA LYS A 369 -11.16 -21.92 5.61
C LYS A 369 -10.46 -23.25 5.38
N PHE A 370 -10.05 -23.91 6.46
CA PHE A 370 -9.54 -25.26 6.46
C PHE A 370 -10.62 -26.23 6.95
N THR A 371 -10.87 -27.27 6.17
CA THR A 371 -11.68 -28.43 6.55
C THR A 371 -10.74 -29.62 6.73
N PRO A 372 -10.42 -30.04 7.97
CA PRO A 372 -9.61 -31.23 8.19
C PRO A 372 -10.29 -32.47 7.63
N ALA A 373 -9.50 -33.43 7.14
CA ALA A 373 -10.01 -34.73 6.73
C ALA A 373 -10.55 -35.48 7.96
N ALA A 374 -11.63 -36.26 7.80
CA ALA A 374 -12.23 -37.00 8.92
C ALA A 374 -11.23 -37.94 9.64
N ALA A 375 -10.25 -38.47 8.90
CA ALA A 375 -9.18 -39.32 9.43
C ALA A 375 -8.09 -38.57 10.23
N ALA A 376 -8.09 -37.23 10.26
CA ALA A 376 -7.16 -36.43 11.05
C ALA A 376 -7.56 -36.35 12.55
N PHE A 377 -8.83 -36.59 12.88
CA PHE A 377 -9.38 -36.47 14.22
C PHE A 377 -9.03 -37.68 15.10
N ALA A 378 -8.20 -37.44 16.13
CA ALA A 378 -7.68 -38.48 17.00
C ALA A 378 -8.66 -38.94 18.10
N ASP A 379 -9.71 -38.15 18.36
CA ASP A 379 -10.78 -38.50 19.30
C ASP A 379 -11.87 -39.40 18.70
N GLY A 380 -11.79 -39.66 17.39
CA GLY A 380 -12.74 -40.50 16.64
C GLY A 380 -14.14 -39.92 16.51
N LEU A 381 -14.33 -38.62 16.78
CA LEU A 381 -15.64 -37.96 16.71
C LEU A 381 -15.89 -37.31 15.34
N PRO A 382 -17.14 -37.27 14.87
CA PRO A 382 -17.48 -36.61 13.62
C PRO A 382 -17.31 -35.08 13.73
N TYR A 383 -16.66 -34.49 12.75
CA TYR A 383 -16.50 -33.04 12.62
C TYR A 383 -17.47 -32.45 11.59
N THR A 384 -18.06 -31.30 11.91
CA THR A 384 -18.90 -30.53 11.00
C THR A 384 -18.06 -29.43 10.34
N PRO A 385 -17.97 -29.37 8.99
CA PRO A 385 -17.25 -28.30 8.30
C PRO A 385 -17.73 -26.91 8.73
N GLY A 386 -16.79 -26.02 9.03
CA GLY A 386 -17.08 -24.67 9.53
C GLY A 386 -17.31 -24.57 11.05
N ALA A 387 -17.26 -25.68 11.80
CA ALA A 387 -17.18 -25.64 13.26
C ALA A 387 -15.77 -25.22 13.75
N ASP A 388 -15.63 -25.06 15.06
CA ASP A 388 -14.31 -24.95 15.69
C ASP A 388 -13.60 -26.32 15.67
N PHE A 389 -12.28 -26.33 15.46
CA PHE A 389 -11.45 -27.51 15.74
C PHE A 389 -10.21 -27.14 16.54
N PHE A 390 -9.57 -28.14 17.13
CA PHE A 390 -8.46 -27.98 18.06
C PHE A 390 -7.27 -28.84 17.62
N VAL A 391 -6.05 -28.31 17.74
CA VAL A 391 -4.81 -29.04 17.42
C VAL A 391 -3.91 -29.05 18.65
N GLY A 392 -3.54 -30.24 19.12
CA GLY A 392 -2.61 -30.40 20.25
C GLY A 392 -1.15 -30.22 19.85
N ALA A 393 -0.27 -29.93 20.81
CA ALA A 393 1.18 -29.91 20.61
C ALA A 393 1.74 -31.21 19.99
N ASN A 394 1.03 -32.33 20.15
CA ASN A 394 1.30 -33.61 19.50
C ASN A 394 0.93 -33.68 18.00
N GLY A 395 0.49 -32.58 17.38
CA GLY A 395 0.15 -32.47 15.96
C GLY A 395 -1.19 -33.10 15.54
N LYS A 396 -2.01 -33.57 16.50
CA LYS A 396 -3.28 -34.25 16.24
C LYS A 396 -4.47 -33.30 16.32
N PHE A 397 -5.53 -33.61 15.57
CA PHE A 397 -6.77 -32.83 15.55
C PHE A 397 -7.80 -33.42 16.52
N TYR A 398 -8.61 -32.55 17.12
CA TYR A 398 -9.65 -32.88 18.09
C TYR A 398 -10.89 -32.01 17.85
N THR A 399 -12.07 -32.56 18.09
CA THR A 399 -13.34 -31.82 18.02
C THR A 399 -13.59 -30.94 19.26
N THR A 400 -12.88 -31.19 20.37
CA THR A 400 -12.90 -30.35 21.58
C THR A 400 -11.51 -30.23 22.22
N ALA A 401 -11.25 -29.12 22.90
CA ALA A 401 -10.03 -28.95 23.71
C ALA A 401 -9.93 -29.97 24.87
N ALA A 402 -11.06 -30.43 25.42
CA ALA A 402 -11.08 -31.45 26.46
C ALA A 402 -10.52 -32.79 25.95
N ASN A 403 -10.94 -33.22 24.76
CA ASN A 403 -10.39 -34.42 24.12
C ASN A 403 -8.89 -34.28 23.83
N ALA A 404 -8.41 -33.08 23.51
CA ALA A 404 -6.99 -32.82 23.25
C ALA A 404 -6.10 -33.03 24.49
N VAL A 405 -6.63 -32.95 25.72
CA VAL A 405 -5.89 -33.22 26.97
C VAL A 405 -6.28 -34.52 27.68
N ASP A 406 -7.19 -35.31 27.12
CA ASP A 406 -7.60 -36.63 27.62
C ASP A 406 -6.88 -37.77 26.87
N PRO A 407 -5.97 -38.52 27.54
CA PRO A 407 -5.33 -39.70 26.93
C PRO A 407 -6.31 -40.77 26.43
N ALA A 408 -7.50 -40.91 27.02
CA ALA A 408 -8.54 -41.84 26.56
C ALA A 408 -9.20 -41.40 25.24
N LYS A 409 -8.93 -40.17 24.79
CA LYS A 409 -9.29 -39.61 23.48
C LYS A 409 -8.08 -39.41 22.57
N GLY A 410 -6.94 -40.04 22.90
CA GLY A 410 -5.69 -39.87 22.18
C GLY A 410 -5.03 -38.50 22.38
N GLY A 411 -5.51 -37.71 23.34
CA GLY A 411 -4.91 -36.46 23.84
C GLY A 411 -3.67 -36.68 24.69
N VAL A 412 -3.13 -35.59 25.23
CA VAL A 412 -1.98 -35.61 26.15
C VAL A 412 -2.24 -34.65 27.30
N THR A 413 -2.21 -35.16 28.54
CA THR A 413 -2.50 -34.36 29.73
C THR A 413 -1.56 -33.17 29.85
N GLY A 414 -2.13 -31.96 29.88
CA GLY A 414 -1.40 -30.71 30.04
C GLY A 414 -0.66 -30.20 28.79
N GLN A 415 -0.86 -30.77 27.60
CA GLN A 415 -0.30 -30.19 26.37
C GLN A 415 -0.96 -28.84 26.02
N SER A 416 -0.25 -27.98 25.30
CA SER A 416 -0.86 -26.81 24.66
C SER A 416 -1.77 -27.22 23.50
N VAL A 417 -2.82 -26.42 23.26
CA VAL A 417 -3.88 -26.71 22.31
C VAL A 417 -4.26 -25.44 21.56
N ALA A 418 -3.99 -25.39 20.26
CA ALA A 418 -4.40 -24.29 19.38
C ALA A 418 -5.87 -24.43 19.01
N LYS A 419 -6.67 -23.36 19.18
CA LYS A 419 -8.06 -23.32 18.69
C LYS A 419 -8.15 -22.67 17.30
N TYR A 420 -8.71 -23.37 16.33
CA TYR A 420 -9.04 -22.85 14.99
C TYR A 420 -10.53 -22.50 14.93
N VAL A 421 -10.84 -21.20 15.06
CA VAL A 421 -12.22 -20.71 15.15
C VAL A 421 -12.93 -20.82 13.79
N LYS A 422 -14.06 -21.53 13.73
CA LYS A 422 -14.86 -21.76 12.51
C LYS A 422 -14.00 -22.17 11.30
N GLY A 423 -13.03 -23.06 11.54
CA GLY A 423 -12.04 -23.51 10.56
C GLY A 423 -11.12 -22.43 9.97
N LYS A 424 -11.04 -21.22 10.53
CA LYS A 424 -10.15 -20.15 10.03
C LYS A 424 -8.69 -20.54 10.19
N VAL A 425 -7.92 -20.38 9.10
CA VAL A 425 -6.46 -20.43 9.07
C VAL A 425 -5.89 -19.16 8.44
N LEU A 426 -4.67 -18.81 8.84
CA LEU A 426 -3.98 -17.57 8.51
C LEU A 426 -2.57 -17.85 8.00
N TYR A 427 -2.23 -17.24 6.88
CA TYR A 427 -0.91 -17.33 6.25
C TYR A 427 -0.40 -15.93 5.85
N TYR A 428 0.92 -15.75 5.86
CA TYR A 428 1.56 -14.45 5.63
C TYR A 428 2.36 -14.49 4.33
N ALA A 429 2.31 -13.38 3.60
CA ALA A 429 3.19 -13.11 2.47
C ALA A 429 3.83 -11.73 2.67
N TRP A 430 5.15 -11.71 2.85
CA TRP A 430 5.92 -10.45 2.84
C TRP A 430 5.76 -9.80 1.49
N VAL A 431 5.42 -8.51 1.47
CA VAL A 431 4.99 -7.89 0.21
C VAL A 431 6.13 -7.88 -0.81
N ASN A 432 7.42 -7.90 -0.42
CA ASN A 432 8.62 -8.02 -1.27
C ASN A 432 9.68 -9.00 -0.71
N PRO A 433 9.79 -10.28 -1.08
CA PRO A 433 10.96 -11.07 -0.72
C PRO A 433 12.16 -10.73 -1.62
N ASP A 434 13.29 -10.37 -1.01
CA ASP A 434 14.60 -10.25 -1.67
C ASP A 434 15.14 -11.61 -2.16
N ALA A 435 14.80 -12.69 -1.48
CA ALA A 435 15.10 -14.06 -1.92
C ALA A 435 14.00 -15.02 -1.47
N VAL A 436 13.85 -16.16 -2.15
CA VAL A 436 12.88 -17.21 -1.76
C VAL A 436 13.62 -18.55 -1.65
N PRO A 437 13.47 -19.32 -0.55
CA PRO A 437 12.75 -19.02 0.70
C PRO A 437 13.53 -18.13 1.68
N ALA A 438 14.78 -17.79 1.39
CA ALA A 438 15.69 -17.10 2.31
C ALA A 438 15.47 -15.57 2.38
N TRP A 439 14.21 -15.12 2.47
CA TRP A 439 13.88 -13.70 2.52
C TRP A 439 14.34 -13.07 3.84
N TYR A 440 15.12 -12.00 3.76
CA TYR A 440 15.53 -11.20 4.91
C TYR A 440 15.14 -9.73 4.79
N ASN A 441 14.81 -9.25 3.59
CA ASN A 441 14.55 -7.84 3.33
C ASN A 441 13.27 -7.69 2.50
N SER A 442 12.47 -6.65 2.78
CA SER A 442 11.22 -6.42 2.05
C SER A 442 10.86 -4.94 1.86
N PRO A 443 11.69 -4.18 1.11
CA PRO A 443 11.43 -2.77 0.82
C PRO A 443 10.18 -2.55 -0.02
N ILE A 444 9.36 -1.61 0.43
CA ILE A 444 8.18 -1.08 -0.26
C ILE A 444 8.44 0.39 -0.60
N ILE A 445 8.51 0.70 -1.88
CA ILE A 445 8.85 2.02 -2.43
C ILE A 445 7.60 2.62 -3.09
N ARG A 446 7.51 3.94 -3.26
CA ARG A 446 6.37 4.60 -3.95
C ARG A 446 6.42 4.43 -5.46
N ASN A 447 5.31 4.68 -6.15
CA ASN A 447 5.22 4.51 -7.60
C ASN A 447 5.62 3.07 -7.96
N ASN A 448 4.92 2.10 -7.38
CA ASN A 448 5.21 0.67 -7.38
C ASN A 448 3.96 -0.21 -7.61
N VAL A 449 4.10 -1.39 -8.23
CA VAL A 449 3.04 -2.42 -8.38
C VAL A 449 3.59 -3.82 -8.10
N TYR A 450 2.96 -4.48 -7.13
CA TYR A 450 3.40 -5.73 -6.50
C TYR A 450 2.39 -6.83 -6.75
N HIS A 451 2.82 -8.00 -7.21
CA HIS A 451 1.91 -9.13 -7.46
C HIS A 451 2.34 -10.37 -6.67
N ILE A 452 1.35 -10.89 -5.93
CA ILE A 452 1.42 -12.15 -5.19
C ILE A 452 0.59 -13.18 -5.94
N HIS A 453 1.13 -14.37 -6.15
CA HIS A 453 0.39 -15.52 -6.66
C HIS A 453 0.48 -16.68 -5.68
N ILE A 454 -0.66 -17.33 -5.42
CA ILE A 454 -0.74 -18.50 -4.54
C ILE A 454 -0.75 -19.74 -5.43
N THR A 455 0.30 -20.55 -5.35
CA THR A 455 0.41 -21.85 -6.04
C THR A 455 0.01 -23.01 -5.13
N GLY A 456 -0.04 -22.81 -3.81
CA GLY A 456 -0.69 -23.75 -2.90
C GLY A 456 -0.32 -23.60 -1.43
N PHE A 457 -0.78 -24.53 -0.60
CA PHE A 457 -0.58 -24.54 0.85
C PHE A 457 0.08 -25.86 1.26
N LYS A 458 1.24 -25.77 1.93
CA LYS A 458 2.07 -26.94 2.28
C LYS A 458 1.69 -27.53 3.64
N ASN A 459 1.35 -26.66 4.61
CA ASN A 459 1.01 -27.03 5.98
C ASN A 459 -0.28 -26.31 6.43
N LEU A 460 -0.79 -26.70 7.60
CA LEU A 460 -1.79 -25.91 8.33
C LEU A 460 -1.24 -24.52 8.65
N GLY A 461 -2.03 -23.47 8.43
CA GLY A 461 -1.67 -22.09 8.77
C GLY A 461 -1.78 -21.80 10.27
N THR A 462 -1.43 -20.58 10.67
CA THR A 462 -1.67 -20.12 12.05
C THR A 462 -3.16 -19.87 12.29
N ASN A 463 -3.61 -19.89 13.55
CA ASN A 463 -5.00 -19.62 13.94
C ASN A 463 -5.28 -18.16 14.32
N TRP A 464 -4.25 -17.37 14.64
CA TRP A 464 -4.36 -15.94 15.01
C TRP A 464 -3.18 -15.11 14.49
N ASN A 465 -3.37 -13.78 14.46
CA ASN A 465 -2.40 -12.81 13.96
C ASN A 465 -1.67 -12.08 15.11
N PRO A 466 -0.39 -12.36 15.37
CA PRO A 466 0.41 -11.62 16.34
C PRO A 466 0.97 -10.30 15.78
N LEU A 467 0.81 -10.04 14.47
CA LEU A 467 1.24 -8.80 13.81
C LEU A 467 0.14 -7.72 13.88
N TYR A 468 -0.39 -7.50 15.07
CA TYR A 468 -1.25 -6.36 15.41
C TYR A 468 -0.73 -5.68 16.69
N PRO A 469 -0.67 -4.34 16.76
CA PRO A 469 -0.04 -3.62 17.87
C PRO A 469 -0.95 -3.53 19.11
N GLU A 470 -1.10 -4.64 19.82
CA GLU A 470 -1.72 -4.69 21.16
C GLU A 470 -1.08 -5.80 22.03
N ASP A 471 -1.44 -5.86 23.31
CA ASP A 471 -1.13 -7.05 24.14
C ASP A 471 -2.01 -8.22 23.67
N PRO A 472 -1.45 -9.34 23.18
CA PRO A 472 -2.23 -10.48 22.71
C PRO A 472 -3.01 -11.19 23.83
N ASN A 473 -2.81 -10.83 25.10
CA ASN A 473 -3.56 -11.33 26.25
C ASN A 473 -4.60 -10.31 26.77
N SER A 474 -4.84 -9.23 26.02
CA SER A 474 -5.87 -8.23 26.32
C SER A 474 -7.25 -8.90 26.54
N PRO A 475 -8.00 -8.53 27.60
CA PRO A 475 -9.36 -9.03 27.83
C PRO A 475 -10.40 -8.42 26.86
N SER A 476 -9.98 -7.51 25.98
CA SER A 476 -10.80 -6.90 24.93
C SER A 476 -9.91 -6.55 23.73
N PRO A 477 -9.45 -7.57 22.98
CA PRO A 477 -8.57 -7.37 21.84
C PRO A 477 -9.32 -6.69 20.69
N LYS A 478 -8.62 -5.81 19.97
CA LYS A 478 -9.15 -5.08 18.80
C LYS A 478 -8.78 -5.76 17.49
N ASN A 479 -7.75 -6.59 17.49
CA ASN A 479 -7.32 -7.39 16.36
C ASN A 479 -8.49 -8.23 15.78
N PRO A 480 -8.73 -8.21 14.46
CA PRO A 480 -9.70 -9.09 13.79
C PRO A 480 -9.38 -10.59 13.92
N ASP A 481 -8.12 -10.91 14.21
CA ASP A 481 -7.58 -12.26 14.33
C ASP A 481 -6.87 -12.44 15.69
N PRO A 482 -7.60 -12.30 16.82
CA PRO A 482 -7.00 -12.24 18.14
C PRO A 482 -6.55 -13.63 18.63
N LYS A 483 -5.61 -13.66 19.57
CA LYS A 483 -5.18 -14.89 20.26
C LYS A 483 -6.39 -15.59 20.89
N PRO A 484 -6.66 -16.87 20.58
CA PRO A 484 -7.75 -17.59 21.21
C PRO A 484 -7.49 -17.81 22.70
N SER A 485 -8.56 -17.82 23.48
CA SER A 485 -8.53 -18.19 24.89
C SER A 485 -9.54 -19.31 25.12
N VAL A 486 -9.09 -20.40 25.71
CA VAL A 486 -9.89 -21.62 25.92
C VAL A 486 -9.68 -22.08 27.37
N PRO A 487 -10.74 -22.10 28.21
CA PRO A 487 -10.61 -22.52 29.60
C PRO A 487 -10.01 -23.92 29.75
N GLY A 488 -9.01 -24.07 30.62
CA GLY A 488 -8.39 -25.35 30.97
C GLY A 488 -7.23 -25.81 30.08
N VAL A 489 -6.88 -25.07 29.02
CA VAL A 489 -5.72 -25.37 28.16
C VAL A 489 -4.90 -24.11 27.86
N THR A 490 -3.63 -24.28 27.53
CA THR A 490 -2.75 -23.18 27.10
C THR A 490 -2.71 -23.11 25.58
N GLU A 491 -3.05 -21.94 25.01
CA GLU A 491 -2.83 -21.66 23.58
C GLU A 491 -1.31 -21.63 23.30
N PRO A 492 -0.78 -22.38 22.31
CA PRO A 492 0.64 -22.44 22.02
C PRO A 492 1.23 -21.10 21.54
N GLU A 493 2.56 -21.01 21.57
CA GLU A 493 3.30 -19.89 21.00
C GLU A 493 3.08 -19.83 19.48
N ASN A 494 2.89 -18.63 18.95
CA ASN A 494 2.67 -18.41 17.53
C ASN A 494 4.05 -18.30 16.83
N PRO A 495 4.33 -19.04 15.74
CA PRO A 495 5.63 -19.04 15.06
C PRO A 495 5.93 -17.75 14.26
N ILE A 496 5.09 -16.74 14.39
CA ILE A 496 5.31 -15.37 13.92
C ILE A 496 5.48 -14.46 15.15
N VAL A 497 6.71 -14.04 15.46
CA VAL A 497 6.95 -13.03 16.51
C VAL A 497 7.30 -11.69 15.84
N PRO A 498 6.71 -10.54 16.25
CA PRO A 498 6.99 -9.23 15.64
C PRO A 498 8.48 -8.84 15.58
N THR A 499 9.31 -9.39 16.47
CA THR A 499 10.74 -9.12 16.59
C THR A 499 11.64 -9.95 15.66
N ASP A 500 11.09 -10.99 15.02
CA ASP A 500 11.84 -11.94 14.19
C ASP A 500 12.30 -11.32 12.86
N PRO A 501 13.36 -11.86 12.22
CA PRO A 501 13.60 -11.65 10.79
C PRO A 501 12.44 -12.23 9.94
N LEU A 502 12.39 -11.85 8.66
CA LEU A 502 11.32 -12.28 7.75
C LEU A 502 11.32 -13.79 7.45
N THR A 503 12.51 -14.41 7.39
CA THR A 503 12.66 -15.86 7.14
C THR A 503 11.96 -16.66 8.23
N THR A 504 11.13 -17.61 7.84
CA THR A 504 10.58 -18.67 8.71
C THR A 504 11.33 -19.97 8.46
N SER A 505 11.48 -20.81 9.49
CA SER A 505 12.11 -22.13 9.37
C SER A 505 11.32 -23.10 8.48
N GLU A 506 10.02 -22.85 8.31
CA GLU A 506 9.11 -23.58 7.44
C GLU A 506 8.36 -22.62 6.51
N THR A 507 8.01 -23.07 5.30
CA THR A 507 7.12 -22.33 4.39
C THR A 507 5.73 -22.97 4.40
N TRP A 508 4.82 -22.52 5.26
CA TRP A 508 3.47 -23.11 5.37
C TRP A 508 2.61 -22.90 4.11
N MET A 509 2.92 -21.85 3.35
CA MET A 509 2.27 -21.48 2.09
C MET A 509 3.32 -21.45 0.97
N SER A 510 2.97 -21.98 -0.21
CA SER A 510 3.71 -21.74 -1.44
C SER A 510 3.17 -20.45 -2.05
N VAL A 511 3.72 -19.33 -1.56
CA VAL A 511 3.47 -18.00 -2.14
C VAL A 511 4.63 -17.56 -3.00
N ASP A 512 4.23 -17.05 -4.14
CA ASP A 512 5.04 -16.28 -5.04
C ASP A 512 4.78 -14.82 -4.82
N VAL A 513 5.85 -14.05 -4.62
CA VAL A 513 5.74 -12.62 -4.38
C VAL A 513 6.89 -11.90 -5.08
N LYS A 514 6.57 -10.83 -5.81
CA LYS A 514 7.56 -9.91 -6.40
C LYS A 514 7.11 -8.47 -6.31
N VAL A 515 8.10 -7.61 -6.31
CA VAL A 515 7.95 -6.18 -6.08
C VAL A 515 8.82 -5.37 -6.99
N LEU A 516 8.17 -4.42 -7.63
CA LEU A 516 8.75 -3.53 -8.68
C LEU A 516 8.00 -2.15 -8.39
N PRO A 517 8.65 -0.97 -8.57
CA PRO A 517 8.13 0.20 -9.30
C PRO A 517 6.92 0.04 -10.24
N TRP A 518 6.40 1.16 -10.74
CA TRP A 518 5.30 1.25 -11.72
C TRP A 518 5.78 0.83 -13.13
N LYS A 519 6.54 -0.25 -13.09
CA LYS A 519 6.78 -1.27 -14.07
C LYS A 519 5.81 -2.41 -13.66
N LEU A 520 6.16 -3.70 -13.74
CA LEU A 520 5.30 -4.79 -13.24
C LEU A 520 6.11 -6.03 -12.79
N HIS A 521 5.88 -6.56 -11.59
CA HIS A 521 6.81 -7.47 -10.89
C HIS A 521 6.05 -8.78 -10.40
N SER A 522 6.32 -10.04 -10.86
CA SER A 522 5.62 -11.33 -10.42
C SER A 522 6.38 -12.73 -10.58
N TYR A 523 6.27 -13.75 -9.67
CA TYR A 523 7.14 -14.99 -9.55
C TYR A 523 6.41 -16.37 -9.67
N SER A 524 7.20 -17.47 -9.65
CA SER A 524 6.83 -18.89 -9.46
C SER A 524 7.84 -19.67 -8.56
N VAL A 525 7.35 -20.39 -7.53
CA VAL A 525 8.13 -21.23 -6.59
C VAL A 525 7.64 -22.68 -6.65
N SER A 526 8.41 -23.53 -7.30
CA SER A 526 8.20 -24.98 -7.26
C SER A 526 8.73 -25.61 -5.96
N PRO A 527 8.12 -26.70 -5.47
CA PRO A 527 8.71 -27.48 -4.37
C PRO A 527 10.06 -28.08 -4.74
N GLY A 528 11.02 -27.99 -3.81
CA GLY A 528 12.00 -29.06 -3.64
C GLY A 528 11.34 -30.28 -3.01
N ILE A 529 11.90 -31.46 -3.27
CA ILE A 529 11.45 -32.76 -2.72
C ILE A 529 11.77 -32.84 -1.23
#